data_AF-B8DPS8-F1
#
_entry.id   AF-B8DPS8-F1
#
_cell.length_a   1.000
_cell.length_b   1.000
_cell.length_c   1.000
_cell.angle_alpha   90.00
_cell.angle_beta   90.00
_cell.angle_gamma   90.00
#
_symmetry.space_group_name_H-M   'P 1'
#
loop_
_entity.id
_entity.type
_entity.pdbx_description
1 polymer ?
#
loop_
_entity_poly.entity_id
_entity_poly.type
_entity_poly.pdbx_seq_one_letter_code
_entity_poly.pdbx_strand_id
1 'polypeptide(L)'
;MTQSKMDRKKEQGFTLIEIIAVLVILGILAAVAVPRYFDLANQGEERAVRAAAAEVQARINNLFAQQLIASNGACGTAVGAMTYEALTDDGAATAGGTIGGWTITGLSNTELRTQGAVTPITAAQGNIDSSTLTLAPVLSVRSPSCN
;
A
#
# COMPACT_ATOMS: atom_id res chain seq x y z
N MET A 1 33.80 -6.36 69.81
CA MET A 1 32.75 -7.26 69.27
C MET A 1 31.61 -6.42 68.74
N THR A 2 31.67 -6.05 67.46
CA THR A 2 30.58 -5.34 66.76
C THR A 2 29.83 -6.35 65.90
N GLN A 3 28.70 -6.83 66.40
CA GLN A 3 27.76 -7.66 65.64
C GLN A 3 27.10 -6.80 64.56
N SER A 4 27.44 -7.06 63.30
CA SER A 4 26.75 -6.51 62.12
C SER A 4 25.41 -7.22 61.95
N LYS A 5 24.33 -6.48 62.18
CA LYS A 5 22.95 -6.97 62.10
C LYS A 5 22.56 -7.06 60.61
N MET A 6 22.54 -8.27 60.06
CA MET A 6 22.04 -8.53 58.70
C MET A 6 20.51 -8.44 58.69
N ASP A 7 19.97 -7.34 58.18
CA ASP A 7 18.53 -7.19 57.91
C ASP A 7 18.12 -8.13 56.77
N ARG A 8 17.40 -9.21 57.11
CA ARG A 8 16.73 -10.07 56.12
C ARG A 8 15.56 -9.30 55.52
N LYS A 9 15.75 -8.72 54.33
CA LYS A 9 14.65 -8.23 53.50
C LYS A 9 13.68 -9.40 53.27
N LYS A 10 12.42 -9.22 53.65
CA LYS A 10 11.35 -10.17 53.34
C LYS A 10 11.13 -10.15 51.83
N GLU A 11 11.51 -11.22 51.16
CA GLU A 11 11.14 -11.49 49.76
C GLU A 11 9.60 -11.55 49.69
N GLN A 12 8.98 -10.51 49.14
CA GLN A 12 7.54 -10.48 48.87
C GLN A 12 7.31 -11.18 47.53
N GLY A 13 6.93 -12.46 47.57
CA GLY A 13 6.52 -13.20 46.38
C GLY A 13 5.14 -12.75 45.89
N PHE A 14 4.98 -12.65 44.56
CA PHE A 14 3.67 -12.46 43.92
C PHE A 14 2.74 -13.62 44.29
N THR A 15 1.49 -13.29 44.59
CA THR A 15 0.50 -14.32 44.96
C THR A 15 -0.05 -14.99 43.70
N LEU A 16 -0.39 -16.28 43.77
CA LEU A 16 -0.94 -17.02 42.62
C LEU A 16 -2.26 -16.41 42.12
N ILE A 17 -3.06 -15.84 43.03
CA ILE A 17 -4.30 -15.16 42.70
C ILE A 17 -4.07 -13.87 41.87
N GLU A 18 -2.96 -13.18 42.11
CA GLU A 18 -2.59 -11.95 41.41
C GLU A 18 -2.23 -12.23 39.95
N ILE A 19 -1.51 -13.33 39.70
CA ILE A 19 -1.21 -13.79 38.33
C ILE A 19 -2.49 -14.23 37.61
N ILE A 20 -3.42 -14.93 38.28
CA ILE A 20 -4.69 -15.34 37.66
C ILE A 20 -5.55 -14.13 37.29
N ALA A 21 -5.69 -13.15 38.18
CA ALA A 21 -6.48 -11.95 37.91
C ALA A 21 -5.94 -11.19 36.67
N VAL A 22 -4.61 -11.08 36.55
CA VAL A 22 -3.97 -10.45 35.38
C VAL A 22 -4.23 -11.26 34.10
N LEU A 23 -4.12 -12.58 34.13
CA LEU A 23 -4.39 -13.43 32.97
C LEU A 23 -5.84 -13.32 32.49
N VAL A 24 -6.81 -13.22 33.40
CA VAL A 24 -8.22 -13.03 33.06
C VAL A 24 -8.42 -11.67 32.37
N ILE A 25 -7.83 -10.60 32.91
CA ILE A 25 -7.92 -9.26 32.30
C ILE A 25 -7.27 -9.26 30.90
N LEU A 26 -6.07 -9.81 30.76
CA LEU A 26 -5.39 -9.93 29.46
C LEU A 26 -6.18 -10.79 28.46
N GLY A 27 -6.84 -11.85 28.93
CA GLY A 27 -7.71 -12.70 28.11
C GLY A 27 -8.89 -11.93 27.52
N ILE A 28 -9.58 -11.11 28.33
CA ILE A 28 -10.70 -10.28 27.87
C ILE A 28 -10.22 -9.23 26.87
N LEU A 29 -9.10 -8.54 27.17
CA LEU A 29 -8.53 -7.53 26.29
C LEU A 29 -8.10 -8.12 24.94
N ALA A 30 -7.46 -9.30 24.94
CA ALA A 30 -7.05 -9.98 23.72
C ALA A 30 -8.26 -10.37 22.84
N ALA A 31 -9.33 -10.89 23.46
CA ALA A 31 -10.53 -11.30 22.73
C ALA A 31 -11.19 -10.15 21.92
N VAL A 32 -11.14 -8.92 22.43
CA VAL A 32 -11.69 -7.74 21.72
C VAL A 32 -10.66 -7.03 20.83
N ALA A 33 -9.38 -7.01 21.23
CA ALA A 33 -8.34 -6.27 20.51
C ALA A 33 -7.90 -6.98 19.23
N VAL A 34 -7.76 -8.30 19.25
CA VAL A 34 -7.28 -9.10 18.11
C VAL A 34 -8.16 -8.94 16.86
N PRO A 35 -9.49 -9.14 16.89
CA PRO A 35 -10.30 -8.98 15.68
C PRO A 35 -10.24 -7.55 15.12
N ARG A 36 -10.28 -6.54 16.00
CA ARG A 36 -10.16 -5.14 15.59
C ARG A 36 -8.82 -4.79 14.96
N TYR A 37 -7.73 -5.40 15.44
CA TYR A 37 -6.41 -5.20 14.87
C TYR A 37 -6.36 -5.71 13.42
N PHE A 38 -6.89 -6.90 13.14
CA PHE A 38 -6.94 -7.44 11.79
C PHE A 38 -7.82 -6.60 10.86
N ASP A 39 -8.98 -6.13 11.33
CA ASP A 39 -9.84 -5.26 10.54
C ASP A 39 -9.16 -3.93 10.17
N LEU A 40 -8.41 -3.34 11.11
CA LEU A 40 -7.65 -2.11 10.87
C LEU A 40 -6.48 -2.32 9.90
N ALA A 41 -5.78 -3.47 10.02
CA ALA A 41 -4.70 -3.83 9.11
C ALA A 41 -5.23 -3.98 7.68
N ASN A 42 -6.30 -4.74 7.48
CA ASN A 42 -6.92 -4.95 6.17
C ASN A 42 -7.38 -3.62 5.55
N GLN A 43 -8.03 -2.75 6.33
CA GLN A 43 -8.42 -1.41 5.86
C GLN A 43 -7.22 -0.52 5.52
N GLY A 44 -6.10 -0.67 6.24
CA GLY A 44 -4.85 0.02 5.93
C GLY A 44 -4.27 -0.40 4.59
N GLU A 45 -4.23 -1.70 4.34
CA GLU A 45 -3.77 -2.28 3.07
C GLU A 45 -4.65 -1.84 1.89
N GLU A 46 -5.97 -1.91 2.03
CA GLU A 46 -6.90 -1.44 0.99
C GLU A 46 -6.71 0.04 0.65
N ARG A 47 -6.48 0.89 1.65
CA ARG A 47 -6.24 2.33 1.43
C ARG A 47 -4.89 2.58 0.77
N ALA A 48 -3.85 1.86 1.19
CA ALA A 48 -2.51 1.97 0.60
C ALA A 48 -2.52 1.61 -0.89
N VAL A 49 -3.19 0.52 -1.23
CA VAL A 49 -3.34 0.05 -2.61
C VAL A 49 -4.17 1.02 -3.46
N ARG A 50 -5.26 1.60 -2.92
CA ARG A 50 -6.01 2.66 -3.63
C ARG A 50 -5.19 3.92 -3.84
N ALA A 51 -4.36 4.29 -2.88
CA ALA A 51 -3.44 5.42 -3.01
C ALA A 51 -2.42 5.16 -4.13
N ALA A 52 -1.91 3.93 -4.25
CA ALA A 52 -1.02 3.55 -5.35
C ALA A 52 -1.68 3.74 -6.72
N ALA A 53 -2.92 3.28 -6.92
CA ALA A 53 -3.63 3.50 -8.19
C ALA A 53 -3.89 4.99 -8.47
N ALA A 54 -4.21 5.79 -7.44
CA ALA A 54 -4.37 7.23 -7.59
C ALA A 54 -3.06 7.91 -8.02
N GLU A 55 -1.92 7.46 -7.48
CA GLU A 55 -0.61 7.94 -7.90
C GLU A 55 -0.31 7.60 -9.37
N VAL A 56 -0.57 6.35 -9.79
CA VAL A 56 -0.41 5.94 -11.19
C VAL A 56 -1.27 6.82 -12.09
N GLN A 57 -2.54 7.05 -11.75
CA GLN A 57 -3.42 7.92 -12.53
C GLN A 57 -2.92 9.36 -12.61
N ALA A 58 -2.41 9.91 -11.49
CA ALA A 58 -1.86 11.26 -11.46
C ALA A 58 -0.64 11.39 -12.37
N ARG A 59 0.25 10.38 -12.39
CA ARG A 59 1.43 10.34 -13.27
C ARG A 59 1.04 10.22 -14.74
N ILE A 60 0.05 9.38 -15.08
CA ILE A 60 -0.50 9.28 -16.44
C ILE A 60 -1.00 10.65 -16.92
N ASN A 61 -1.79 11.34 -16.09
CA ASN A 61 -2.33 12.66 -16.44
C ASN A 61 -1.23 13.71 -16.60
N ASN A 62 -0.20 13.67 -15.75
CA ASN A 62 0.94 14.59 -15.83
C ASN A 62 1.76 14.33 -17.10
N LEU A 63 2.09 13.07 -17.39
CA LEU A 63 2.80 12.69 -18.62
C LEU A 63 2.02 13.11 -19.86
N PHE A 64 0.71 12.87 -19.88
CA PHE A 64 -0.15 13.30 -20.97
C PHE A 64 -0.14 14.81 -21.16
N ALA A 65 -0.24 15.60 -20.08
CA ALA A 65 -0.18 17.05 -20.14
C ALA A 65 1.16 17.56 -20.71
N GLN A 66 2.28 16.97 -20.29
CA GLN A 66 3.61 17.29 -20.83
C GLN A 66 3.68 16.99 -22.33
N GLN A 67 3.18 15.83 -22.75
CA GLN A 67 3.19 15.46 -24.17
C GLN A 67 2.23 16.28 -25.02
N LEU A 68 1.13 16.76 -24.44
CA LEU A 68 0.20 17.65 -25.13
C LEU A 68 0.85 19.00 -25.43
N ILE A 69 1.63 19.54 -24.49
CA ILE A 69 2.42 20.76 -24.69
C ILE A 69 3.50 20.51 -25.76
N ALA A 70 4.26 19.42 -25.64
CA ALA A 70 5.30 19.07 -26.61
C ALA A 70 4.75 18.86 -28.04
N SER A 71 3.52 18.40 -28.15
CA SER A 71 2.84 18.14 -29.42
C SER A 71 2.04 19.34 -29.94
N ASN A 72 2.22 20.55 -29.39
CA ASN A 72 1.46 21.75 -29.76
C ASN A 72 -0.07 21.56 -29.71
N GLY A 73 -0.57 20.81 -28.72
CA GLY A 73 -1.98 20.50 -28.57
C GLY A 73 -2.51 19.35 -29.44
N ALA A 74 -1.68 18.71 -30.27
CA ALA A 74 -2.08 17.54 -31.06
C ALA A 74 -2.24 16.31 -30.17
N CYS A 75 -3.48 16.06 -29.71
CA CYS A 75 -3.75 15.02 -28.72
C CYS A 75 -3.36 13.60 -29.17
N GLY A 76 -3.64 13.21 -30.42
CA GLY A 76 -3.27 11.88 -30.91
C GLY A 76 -1.75 11.63 -30.89
N THR A 77 -0.97 12.66 -31.23
CA THR A 77 0.50 12.63 -31.14
C THR A 77 0.96 12.56 -29.69
N ALA A 78 0.33 13.32 -28.79
CA ALA A 78 0.64 13.31 -27.36
C ALA A 78 0.40 11.94 -26.73
N VAL A 79 -0.76 11.33 -26.99
CA VAL A 79 -1.05 9.94 -26.56
C VAL A 79 -0.04 8.98 -27.17
N GLY A 80 0.26 9.16 -28.46
CA GLY A 80 1.29 8.41 -29.19
C GLY A 80 2.74 8.70 -28.77
N ALA A 81 3.00 9.60 -27.84
CA ALA A 81 4.33 9.87 -27.31
C ALA A 81 4.50 9.35 -25.88
N MET A 82 3.42 8.90 -25.23
CA MET A 82 3.49 8.32 -23.89
C MET A 82 4.23 6.99 -23.92
N THR A 83 5.10 6.82 -22.92
CA THR A 83 5.83 5.58 -22.64
C THR A 83 5.65 5.21 -21.18
N TYR A 84 5.61 3.91 -20.91
CA TYR A 84 5.54 3.35 -19.57
C TYR A 84 6.81 3.67 -18.78
N GLU A 85 7.97 3.68 -19.45
CA GLU A 85 9.25 4.10 -18.87
C GLU A 85 9.20 5.49 -18.23
N ALA A 86 8.44 6.42 -18.81
CA ALA A 86 8.30 7.78 -18.27
C ALA A 86 7.41 7.85 -17.02
N LEU A 87 6.71 6.77 -16.67
CA LEU A 87 5.90 6.67 -15.46
C LEU A 87 6.65 6.02 -14.30
N THR A 88 7.65 5.19 -14.60
CA THR A 88 8.35 4.34 -13.63
C THR A 88 9.49 5.07 -12.94
N ASP A 89 9.69 4.76 -11.66
CA ASP A 89 10.78 5.27 -10.85
C ASP A 89 12.10 4.50 -11.10
N ASP A 90 11.99 3.26 -11.61
CA ASP A 90 13.11 2.36 -11.87
C ASP A 90 13.54 2.31 -13.35
N GLY A 91 12.91 3.10 -14.22
CA GLY A 91 13.20 3.14 -15.65
C GLY A 91 12.80 1.86 -16.39
N ALA A 92 11.90 1.05 -15.83
CA ALA A 92 11.39 -0.13 -16.52
C ALA A 92 10.62 0.28 -17.78
N ALA A 93 11.08 -0.19 -18.94
CA ALA A 93 10.49 0.12 -20.24
C ALA A 93 9.28 -0.75 -20.62
N THR A 94 9.05 -1.83 -19.87
CA THR A 94 7.94 -2.78 -20.04
C THR A 94 7.18 -2.96 -18.73
N ALA A 95 5.95 -3.47 -18.79
CA ALA A 95 5.07 -3.70 -17.64
C ALA A 95 5.79 -4.35 -16.44
N GLY A 96 5.41 -3.97 -15.22
CA GLY A 96 6.00 -4.49 -13.99
C GLY A 96 7.07 -3.60 -13.35
N GLY A 97 7.16 -2.34 -13.78
CA GLY A 97 8.00 -1.33 -13.16
C GLY A 97 7.44 -0.78 -11.86
N THR A 98 8.29 -0.06 -11.15
CA THR A 98 7.97 0.56 -9.86
C THR A 98 7.42 1.97 -10.05
N ILE A 99 6.32 2.30 -9.39
CA ILE A 99 5.69 3.63 -9.38
C ILE A 99 5.30 3.95 -7.94
N GLY A 100 5.86 5.00 -7.35
CA GLY A 100 5.59 5.37 -5.97
C GLY A 100 6.09 4.35 -4.96
N GLY A 101 7.11 3.56 -5.33
CA GLY A 101 7.57 2.41 -4.54
C GLY A 101 6.66 1.18 -4.62
N TRP A 102 5.61 1.18 -5.47
CA TRP A 102 4.77 0.03 -5.75
C TRP A 102 5.15 -0.61 -7.08
N THR A 103 5.27 -1.93 -7.13
CA THR A 103 5.37 -2.66 -8.40
C THR A 103 4.00 -2.69 -9.07
N ILE A 104 3.88 -2.12 -10.26
CA ILE A 104 2.63 -2.02 -11.01
C ILE A 104 2.66 -2.97 -12.22
N THR A 105 1.74 -3.92 -12.27
CA THR A 105 1.54 -4.83 -13.41
C THR A 105 0.16 -4.64 -14.04
N GLY A 106 -0.04 -5.14 -15.26
CA GLY A 106 -1.27 -4.90 -16.03
C GLY A 106 -1.32 -3.53 -16.73
N LEU A 107 -0.16 -2.88 -16.87
CA LEU A 107 -0.06 -1.62 -17.59
C LEU A 107 1.20 -1.59 -18.45
N SER A 108 1.02 -1.23 -19.71
CA SER A 108 2.05 -1.18 -20.73
C SER A 108 1.84 0.01 -21.67
N ASN A 109 2.78 0.22 -22.60
CA ASN A 109 2.64 1.21 -23.66
C ASN A 109 1.32 1.06 -24.43
N THR A 110 0.88 -0.17 -24.70
CA THR A 110 -0.35 -0.44 -25.45
C THR A 110 -1.56 0.12 -24.72
N GLU A 111 -1.66 -0.14 -23.43
CA GLU A 111 -2.77 0.26 -22.57
C GLU A 111 -2.80 1.78 -22.35
N LEU A 112 -1.63 2.39 -22.14
CA LEU A 112 -1.49 3.85 -22.06
C LEU A 112 -1.96 4.55 -23.33
N ARG A 113 -1.66 3.97 -24.50
CA ARG A 113 -1.92 4.60 -25.80
C ARG A 113 -3.31 4.28 -26.35
N THR A 114 -4.00 3.31 -25.76
CA THR A 114 -5.38 2.98 -26.12
C THR A 114 -6.30 3.99 -25.47
N GLN A 115 -6.70 5.03 -26.22
CA GLN A 115 -7.42 6.18 -25.66
C GLN A 115 -8.68 5.81 -24.87
N GLY A 116 -8.80 6.36 -23.65
CA GLY A 116 -9.96 6.16 -22.79
C GLY A 116 -10.15 4.73 -22.25
N ALA A 117 -9.20 3.82 -22.49
CA ALA A 117 -9.20 2.47 -21.95
C ALA A 117 -9.13 2.50 -20.43
N VAL A 118 -9.96 1.67 -19.80
CA VAL A 118 -9.89 1.38 -18.37
C VAL A 118 -9.14 0.07 -18.23
N THR A 119 -7.94 0.14 -17.66
CA THR A 119 -6.99 -0.97 -17.63
C THR A 119 -6.88 -1.46 -16.19
N PRO A 120 -7.21 -2.73 -15.92
CA PRO A 120 -7.03 -3.29 -14.59
C PRO A 120 -5.54 -3.37 -14.28
N ILE A 121 -5.15 -2.91 -13.10
CA ILE A 121 -3.76 -2.95 -12.64
C ILE A 121 -3.67 -3.72 -11.34
N THR A 122 -2.50 -4.31 -11.12
CA THR A 122 -2.14 -4.90 -9.85
C THR A 122 -1.01 -4.07 -9.25
N ALA A 123 -1.19 -3.62 -8.02
CA ALA A 123 -0.18 -2.94 -7.22
C ALA A 123 0.33 -3.86 -6.11
N ALA A 124 1.65 -4.05 -6.04
CA ALA A 124 2.29 -4.86 -5.00
C ALA A 124 3.45 -4.09 -4.33
N GLN A 125 3.55 -4.20 -3.01
CA GLN A 125 4.64 -3.66 -2.20
C GLN A 125 4.88 -4.56 -0.98
N GLY A 126 6.02 -5.26 -0.96
CA GLY A 126 6.31 -6.24 0.09
C GLY A 126 5.28 -7.37 0.11
N ASN A 127 4.60 -7.56 1.24
CA ASN A 127 3.55 -8.58 1.40
C ASN A 127 2.15 -8.08 1.01
N ILE A 128 2.01 -6.79 0.67
CA ILE A 128 0.74 -6.20 0.27
C ILE A 128 0.61 -6.36 -1.25
N ASP A 129 -0.42 -7.07 -1.70
CA ASP A 129 -0.72 -7.26 -3.12
C ASP A 129 -2.21 -7.08 -3.35
N SER A 130 -2.57 -6.16 -4.24
CA SER A 130 -3.96 -5.91 -4.61
C SER A 130 -4.74 -7.14 -5.11
N SER A 131 -4.07 -8.14 -5.67
CA SER A 131 -4.68 -9.36 -6.19
C SER A 131 -5.06 -10.36 -5.10
N THR A 132 -4.45 -10.25 -3.91
CA THR A 132 -4.72 -11.12 -2.76
C THR A 132 -5.76 -10.52 -1.81
N LEU A 133 -6.10 -9.24 -1.99
CA LEU A 133 -7.16 -8.55 -1.24
C LEU A 133 -8.54 -8.98 -1.75
N THR A 134 -9.15 -9.96 -1.08
CA THR A 134 -10.44 -10.57 -1.43
C THR A 134 -11.65 -9.63 -1.37
N LEU A 135 -11.50 -8.45 -0.76
CA LEU A 135 -12.54 -7.42 -0.61
C LEU A 135 -12.20 -6.10 -1.33
N ALA A 136 -11.01 -5.97 -1.93
CA ALA A 136 -10.65 -4.78 -2.66
C ALA A 136 -11.30 -4.76 -4.06
N PRO A 137 -11.80 -3.60 -4.54
CA PRO A 137 -12.20 -3.47 -5.92
C PRO A 137 -10.98 -3.65 -6.82
N VAL A 138 -11.18 -4.28 -7.98
CA VAL A 138 -10.16 -4.34 -9.04
C VAL A 138 -9.68 -2.92 -9.31
N LEU A 139 -8.40 -2.67 -9.06
CA LEU A 139 -7.83 -1.35 -9.33
C LEU A 139 -7.79 -1.18 -10.82
N SER A 140 -8.18 -0.01 -11.27
CA SER A 140 -8.08 0.35 -12.65
C SER A 140 -7.62 1.77 -12.77
N VAL A 141 -6.87 2.02 -13.82
CA VAL A 141 -6.52 3.36 -14.25
C VAL A 141 -7.08 3.57 -15.64
N ARG A 142 -7.27 4.84 -15.98
CA ARG A 142 -7.81 5.26 -17.26
C ARG A 142 -6.76 6.01 -18.05
N SER A 143 -6.51 5.55 -19.27
CA SER A 143 -5.68 6.28 -20.21
C SER A 143 -6.40 7.56 -20.68
N PRO A 144 -5.65 8.61 -21.05
CA PRO A 144 -6.23 9.86 -21.55
C PRO A 144 -7.07 9.63 -22.82
N SER A 145 -8.10 10.46 -23.00
CA SER A 145 -8.96 10.46 -24.18
C SER A 145 -8.88 11.79 -24.91
N CYS A 146 -8.81 11.76 -26.25
CA CYS A 146 -8.76 12.96 -27.08
C CYS A 146 -10.12 13.50 -27.52
N ASN A 147 -11.21 12.97 -26.96
CA ASN A 147 -12.58 13.37 -27.26
C ASN A 147 -13.06 14.49 -26.34
#